data_AF-A0A1Z4KUS1-F1
#
_entry.id   AF-A0A1Z4KUS1-F1
#
_cell.length_a   1.000
_cell.length_b   1.000
_cell.length_c   1.000
_cell.angle_alpha   90.00
_cell.angle_beta   90.00
_cell.angle_gamma   90.00
#
_symmetry.space_group_name_H-M   'P 1'
#
loop_
_entity.id
_entity.type
_entity.pdbx_description
1 polymer ?
#
loop_
_entity_poly.entity_id
_entity_poly.type
_entity_poly.pdbx_seq_one_letter_code
_entity_poly.pdbx_strand_id
1 'polypeptide(L)'
;MSKTHAFRTAPNSSINPNTDDLGTLGGSYSEAKAINNLGQVVGFSTTANGETNAFLTAPNSPISNNSNLGTLGGSFSLANDINNLGQVVGESTTANGERRAFLYKNGQIFDLNKLITSSLDVTLNSAIAVNNFGQILTNSEFIDPDGNRLRNRAFLLTPIASSTDVPEPSLSLSILILAAIAISTNRLLLYK
;
A
#
# COMPACT_ATOMS: atom_id res chain seq x y z
N MET A 1 -25.96 -16.40 -8.92
CA MET A 1 -25.23 -16.02 -7.70
C MET A 1 -25.41 -14.53 -7.48
N SER A 2 -25.68 -14.09 -6.24
CA SER A 2 -25.72 -12.66 -5.92
C SER A 2 -24.33 -12.06 -6.08
N LYS A 3 -24.21 -10.87 -6.66
CA LYS A 3 -22.96 -10.11 -6.66
C LYS A 3 -22.93 -9.21 -5.43
N THR A 4 -21.76 -9.08 -4.81
CA THR A 4 -21.54 -8.15 -3.69
C THR A 4 -20.56 -7.09 -4.18
N HIS A 5 -20.99 -5.84 -4.23
CA HIS A 5 -20.16 -4.75 -4.73
C HIS A 5 -19.86 -3.75 -3.61
N ALA A 6 -18.71 -3.09 -3.73
CA ALA A 6 -18.42 -1.87 -3.01
C ALA A 6 -19.25 -0.70 -3.58
N PHE A 7 -19.61 0.26 -2.72
CA PHE A 7 -20.33 1.46 -3.11
C PHE A 7 -19.56 2.70 -2.65
N ARG A 8 -19.67 3.80 -3.42
CA ARG A 8 -19.25 5.14 -3.01
C ARG A 8 -20.44 6.08 -3.17
N THR A 9 -20.89 6.67 -2.07
CA THR A 9 -22.03 7.58 -2.06
C THR A 9 -21.62 8.99 -1.63
N ALA A 10 -22.44 9.98 -2.00
CA ALA A 10 -22.24 11.35 -1.54
C ALA A 10 -22.55 11.48 -0.03
N PRO A 11 -21.92 12.44 0.67
CA PRO A 11 -22.21 12.67 2.08
C PRO A 11 -23.70 12.93 2.33
N ASN A 12 -24.26 12.30 3.35
CA ASN A 12 -25.67 12.44 3.77
C ASN A 12 -26.71 12.08 2.69
N SER A 13 -26.33 11.31 1.68
CA SER A 13 -27.25 10.83 0.64
C SER A 13 -27.63 9.37 0.89
N SER A 14 -28.84 8.99 0.48
CA SER A 14 -29.20 7.58 0.35
C SER A 14 -28.38 6.94 -0.78
N ILE A 15 -28.01 5.67 -0.62
CA ILE A 15 -27.33 4.92 -1.67
C ILE A 15 -28.23 4.82 -2.91
N ASN A 16 -27.71 5.25 -4.05
CA ASN A 16 -28.32 5.04 -5.36
C ASN A 16 -27.50 4.00 -6.14
N PRO A 17 -27.97 2.74 -6.28
CA PRO A 17 -27.22 1.68 -6.93
C PRO A 17 -26.81 1.96 -8.38
N ASN A 18 -27.48 2.87 -9.08
CA ASN A 18 -27.13 3.20 -10.46
C ASN A 18 -25.91 4.13 -10.56
N THR A 19 -25.61 4.91 -9.51
CA THR A 19 -24.55 5.92 -9.50
C THR A 19 -23.46 5.64 -8.49
N ASP A 20 -23.78 4.90 -7.43
CA ASP A 20 -22.92 4.68 -6.29
C ASP A 20 -22.23 3.32 -6.35
N ASP A 21 -22.70 2.39 -7.19
CA ASP A 21 -22.09 1.07 -7.38
C ASP A 21 -20.72 1.22 -8.04
N LEU A 22 -19.67 0.73 -7.37
CA LEU A 22 -18.32 0.74 -7.92
C LEU A 22 -18.07 -0.45 -8.85
N GLY A 23 -18.89 -1.49 -8.84
CA GLY A 23 -18.73 -2.69 -9.67
C GLY A 23 -17.57 -3.58 -9.20
N THR A 24 -16.97 -4.31 -10.13
CA THR A 24 -15.89 -5.29 -9.87
C THR A 24 -14.85 -5.27 -11.00
N LEU A 25 -13.74 -5.99 -10.83
CA LEU A 25 -12.75 -6.28 -11.88
C LEU A 25 -13.19 -7.43 -12.81
N GLY A 26 -14.50 -7.67 -12.94
CA GLY A 26 -15.08 -8.71 -13.79
C GLY A 26 -15.59 -9.94 -13.03
N GLY A 27 -15.24 -10.09 -11.75
CA GLY A 27 -15.78 -11.12 -10.87
C GLY A 27 -17.11 -10.74 -10.23
N SER A 28 -17.45 -11.43 -9.13
CA SER A 28 -18.71 -11.26 -8.39
C SER A 28 -18.60 -10.49 -7.07
N TYR A 29 -17.38 -10.10 -6.69
CA TYR A 29 -17.09 -9.51 -5.37
C TYR A 29 -16.17 -8.29 -5.47
N SER A 30 -16.48 -7.23 -4.72
CA SER A 30 -15.55 -6.15 -4.41
C SER A 30 -15.80 -5.59 -3.00
N GLU A 31 -14.74 -5.09 -2.39
CA GLU A 31 -14.77 -4.39 -1.10
C GLU A 31 -13.86 -3.16 -1.17
N ALA A 32 -14.40 -1.99 -0.80
CA ALA A 32 -13.63 -0.76 -0.64
C ALA A 32 -13.08 -0.64 0.78
N LYS A 33 -11.81 -0.23 0.91
CA LYS A 33 -11.10 -0.09 2.18
C LYS A 33 -10.80 1.35 2.55
N ALA A 34 -10.50 2.20 1.57
CA ALA A 34 -10.19 3.61 1.81
C ALA A 34 -10.56 4.51 0.61
N ILE A 35 -10.70 5.81 0.89
CA ILE A 35 -10.99 6.86 -0.10
C ILE A 35 -10.16 8.10 0.24
N ASN A 36 -9.59 8.76 -0.78
CA ASN A 36 -8.85 10.01 -0.58
C ASN A 36 -9.68 11.25 -0.95
N ASN A 37 -9.12 12.46 -0.75
CA ASN A 37 -9.82 13.72 -1.01
C ASN A 37 -10.13 13.97 -2.49
N LEU A 38 -9.49 13.25 -3.41
CA LEU A 38 -9.81 13.29 -4.85
C LEU A 38 -10.99 12.38 -5.20
N GLY A 39 -11.54 11.63 -4.23
CA GLY A 39 -12.61 10.66 -4.48
C GLY A 39 -12.12 9.38 -5.16
N GLN A 40 -10.81 9.10 -5.10
CA GLN A 40 -10.26 7.82 -5.52
C GLN A 40 -10.47 6.79 -4.43
N VAL A 41 -10.97 5.63 -4.80
CA VAL A 41 -11.27 4.54 -3.87
C VAL A 41 -10.29 3.40 -4.10
N VAL A 42 -9.82 2.79 -3.02
CA VAL A 42 -9.00 1.58 -3.04
C VAL A 42 -9.67 0.45 -2.27
N GLY A 43 -9.25 -0.77 -2.58
CA GLY A 43 -9.71 -1.98 -1.92
C GLY A 43 -9.28 -3.20 -2.70
N PHE A 44 -10.13 -4.22 -2.78
CA PHE A 44 -9.90 -5.39 -3.62
C PHE A 44 -11.16 -5.84 -4.34
N SER A 45 -10.98 -6.53 -5.46
CA SER A 45 -12.08 -7.10 -6.24
C SER A 45 -11.65 -8.41 -6.88
N THR A 46 -12.61 -9.33 -7.01
CA THR A 46 -12.41 -10.54 -7.79
C THR A 46 -12.37 -10.22 -9.28
N THR A 47 -11.41 -10.82 -9.99
CA THR A 47 -11.26 -10.67 -11.44
C THR A 47 -12.13 -11.68 -12.17
N ALA A 48 -12.28 -11.52 -13.49
CA ALA A 48 -12.96 -12.51 -14.33
C ALA A 48 -12.29 -13.90 -14.28
N ASN A 49 -11.01 -13.97 -13.95
CA ASN A 49 -10.24 -15.23 -13.83
C ASN A 49 -10.33 -15.85 -12.43
N GLY A 50 -11.07 -15.24 -11.49
CA GLY A 50 -11.22 -15.72 -10.12
C GLY A 50 -10.09 -15.31 -9.17
N GLU A 51 -9.13 -14.52 -9.62
CA GLU A 51 -8.09 -13.93 -8.76
C GLU A 51 -8.68 -12.80 -7.90
N THR A 52 -7.98 -12.40 -6.84
CA THR A 52 -8.35 -11.24 -6.03
C THR A 52 -7.28 -10.18 -6.16
N ASN A 53 -7.61 -9.06 -6.79
CA ASN A 53 -6.66 -7.98 -7.03
C ASN A 53 -7.07 -6.70 -6.32
N ALA A 54 -6.06 -5.99 -5.82
CA ALA A 54 -6.17 -4.63 -5.36
C ALA A 54 -6.63 -3.73 -6.51
N PHE A 55 -7.47 -2.75 -6.20
CA PHE A 55 -7.88 -1.74 -7.17
C PHE A 55 -7.64 -0.32 -6.67
N LEU A 56 -7.54 0.61 -7.62
CA LEU A 56 -7.58 2.06 -7.45
C LEU A 56 -8.50 2.67 -8.50
N THR A 57 -9.58 3.32 -8.12
CA THR A 57 -10.44 4.01 -9.08
C THR A 57 -9.84 5.34 -9.54
N ALA A 58 -10.20 5.78 -10.74
CA ALA A 58 -10.09 7.19 -11.07
C ALA A 58 -10.98 8.02 -10.12
N PRO A 59 -10.70 9.33 -9.95
CA PRO A 59 -11.53 10.24 -9.16
C PRO A 59 -13.02 10.07 -9.48
N ASN A 60 -13.83 9.79 -8.46
CA ASN A 60 -15.29 9.69 -8.57
C ASN A 60 -15.81 8.75 -9.68
N SER A 61 -15.03 7.73 -10.03
CA SER A 61 -15.37 6.76 -11.08
C SER A 61 -15.61 5.36 -10.49
N PRO A 62 -16.40 4.49 -11.15
CA PRO A 62 -16.48 3.07 -10.78
C PRO A 62 -15.16 2.35 -11.08
N ILE A 63 -15.03 1.11 -10.59
CA ILE A 63 -13.96 0.19 -10.95
C ILE A 63 -14.05 -0.10 -12.46
N SER A 64 -12.90 -0.01 -13.12
CA SER A 64 -12.73 -0.39 -14.51
C SER A 64 -11.48 -1.27 -14.66
N ASN A 65 -11.20 -1.78 -15.87
CA ASN A 65 -9.97 -2.55 -16.10
C ASN A 65 -8.69 -1.74 -15.77
N ASN A 66 -8.73 -0.42 -15.93
CA ASN A 66 -7.61 0.47 -15.58
C ASN A 66 -7.42 0.64 -14.07
N SER A 67 -8.40 0.19 -13.27
CA SER A 67 -8.32 0.25 -11.82
C SER A 67 -7.53 -0.89 -11.22
N ASN A 68 -7.22 -1.96 -11.96
CA ASN A 68 -6.48 -3.10 -11.46
C ASN A 68 -5.02 -2.72 -11.17
N LEU A 69 -4.58 -2.86 -9.92
CA LEU A 69 -3.19 -2.57 -9.53
C LEU A 69 -2.24 -3.75 -9.81
N GLY A 70 -2.77 -4.93 -10.11
CA GLY A 70 -2.01 -6.16 -10.26
C GLY A 70 -1.51 -6.73 -8.93
N THR A 71 -0.51 -7.59 -9.00
CA THR A 71 0.10 -8.30 -7.87
C THR A 71 1.63 -8.23 -7.96
N LEU A 72 2.33 -8.75 -6.95
CA LEU A 72 3.79 -8.98 -6.98
C LEU A 72 4.18 -10.28 -7.71
N GLY A 73 3.30 -10.79 -8.58
CA GLY A 73 3.51 -12.00 -9.39
C GLY A 73 2.69 -13.21 -8.93
N GLY A 74 1.98 -13.14 -7.80
CA GLY A 74 1.03 -14.15 -7.36
C GLY A 74 -0.41 -13.83 -7.80
N SER A 75 -1.40 -14.50 -7.20
CA SER A 75 -2.83 -14.39 -7.53
C SER A 75 -3.64 -13.53 -6.55
N PHE A 76 -2.97 -12.81 -5.66
CA PHE A 76 -3.61 -12.03 -4.60
C PHE A 76 -2.96 -10.66 -4.40
N SER A 77 -3.78 -9.62 -4.30
CA SER A 77 -3.43 -8.34 -3.72
C SER A 77 -4.64 -7.66 -3.08
N LEU A 78 -4.37 -6.84 -2.06
CA LEU A 78 -5.36 -6.07 -1.34
C LEU A 78 -4.77 -4.72 -0.97
N ALA A 79 -5.43 -3.63 -1.35
CA ALA A 79 -5.07 -2.28 -0.92
C ALA A 79 -5.78 -1.92 0.40
N ASN A 80 -5.01 -1.56 1.42
CA ASN A 80 -5.50 -1.19 2.75
C ASN A 80 -5.76 0.32 2.85
N ASP A 81 -4.90 1.16 2.28
CA ASP A 81 -4.96 2.60 2.46
C ASP A 81 -4.41 3.38 1.26
N ILE A 82 -4.83 4.64 1.13
CA ILE A 82 -4.44 5.58 0.10
C ILE A 82 -4.27 6.99 0.66
N ASN A 83 -3.20 7.69 0.27
CA ASN A 83 -3.03 9.10 0.59
C ASN A 83 -3.50 10.04 -0.54
N ASN A 84 -3.47 11.36 -0.29
CA ASN A 84 -3.89 12.37 -1.28
C ASN A 84 -2.90 12.55 -2.44
N LEU A 85 -1.72 11.92 -2.39
CA LEU A 85 -0.78 11.86 -3.50
C LEU A 85 -1.06 10.67 -4.43
N GLY A 86 -2.08 9.85 -4.13
CA GLY A 86 -2.42 8.66 -4.90
C GLY A 86 -1.48 7.47 -4.63
N GLN A 87 -0.68 7.53 -3.57
CA GLN A 87 0.13 6.38 -3.14
C GLN A 87 -0.78 5.41 -2.40
N VAL A 88 -0.73 4.14 -2.78
CA VAL A 88 -1.56 3.08 -2.21
C VAL A 88 -0.68 2.06 -1.53
N VAL A 89 -1.08 1.57 -0.37
CA VAL A 89 -0.34 0.55 0.37
C VAL A 89 -1.23 -0.64 0.71
N GLY A 90 -0.63 -1.80 0.88
CA GLY A 90 -1.38 -3.02 1.18
C GLY A 90 -0.50 -4.26 1.24
N GLU A 91 -1.07 -5.38 0.84
CA GLU A 91 -0.37 -6.67 0.75
C GLU A 91 -0.61 -7.35 -0.60
N SER A 92 0.38 -8.09 -1.08
CA SER A 92 0.27 -8.88 -2.30
C SER A 92 1.12 -10.15 -2.21
N THR A 93 0.70 -11.19 -2.91
CA THR A 93 1.48 -12.42 -3.04
C THR A 93 2.50 -12.30 -4.16
N THR A 94 3.71 -12.82 -3.90
CA THR A 94 4.75 -13.01 -4.91
C THR A 94 4.46 -14.25 -5.76
N ALA A 95 5.23 -14.45 -6.83
CA ALA A 95 5.15 -15.67 -7.65
C ALA A 95 5.40 -16.96 -6.85
N ASN A 96 6.13 -16.88 -5.73
CA ASN A 96 6.38 -18.00 -4.82
C ASN A 96 5.25 -18.20 -3.78
N GLY A 97 4.17 -17.40 -3.85
CA GLY A 97 3.04 -17.46 -2.92
C GLY A 97 3.24 -16.73 -1.59
N GLU A 98 4.35 -16.01 -1.43
CA GLU A 98 4.65 -15.31 -0.18
C GLU A 98 3.90 -13.98 -0.10
N ARG A 99 3.28 -13.67 1.05
CA ARG A 99 2.68 -12.34 1.26
C ARG A 99 3.77 -11.30 1.55
N ARG A 100 3.66 -10.15 0.91
CA ARG A 100 4.56 -9.01 1.06
C ARG A 100 3.77 -7.71 1.12
N ALA A 101 4.21 -6.81 1.98
CA ALA A 101 3.73 -5.44 2.00
C ALA A 101 4.11 -4.77 0.67
N PHE A 102 3.18 -4.05 0.05
CA PHE A 102 3.45 -3.30 -1.18
C PHE A 102 3.23 -1.80 -1.02
N LEU A 103 3.90 -1.04 -1.89
CA LEU A 103 3.62 0.36 -2.21
C LEU A 103 3.32 0.46 -3.70
N TYR A 104 2.18 1.03 -4.05
CA TYR A 104 1.87 1.45 -5.41
C TYR A 104 2.14 2.94 -5.54
N LYS A 105 3.00 3.30 -6.50
CA LYS A 105 3.30 4.68 -6.87
C LYS A 105 3.61 4.74 -8.37
N ASN A 106 3.25 5.84 -9.02
CA ASN A 106 3.57 6.09 -10.44
C ASN A 106 3.16 4.94 -11.39
N GLY A 107 1.99 4.35 -11.18
CA GLY A 107 1.49 3.30 -12.06
C GLY A 107 2.00 1.88 -11.77
N GLN A 108 2.85 1.69 -10.75
CA GLN A 108 3.52 0.42 -10.51
C GLN A 108 3.42 -0.03 -9.06
N ILE A 109 3.30 -1.34 -8.85
CA ILE A 109 3.35 -1.99 -7.54
C ILE A 109 4.80 -2.39 -7.20
N PHE A 110 5.26 -2.04 -6.01
CA PHE A 110 6.59 -2.33 -5.50
C PHE A 110 6.50 -3.15 -4.22
N ASP A 111 7.35 -4.17 -4.08
CA ASP A 111 7.56 -4.87 -2.82
C ASP A 111 8.34 -3.95 -1.86
N LEU A 112 7.73 -3.58 -0.73
CA LEU A 112 8.35 -2.68 0.25
C LEU A 112 9.63 -3.26 0.84
N ASN A 113 9.76 -4.59 0.92
CA ASN A 113 10.96 -5.26 1.43
C ASN A 113 12.18 -5.02 0.50
N LYS A 114 11.95 -4.65 -0.76
CA LYS A 114 13.01 -4.29 -1.72
C LYS A 114 13.36 -2.80 -1.70
N LEU A 115 12.56 -1.97 -1.04
CA LEU A 115 12.73 -0.51 -0.99
C LEU A 115 13.37 -0.03 0.32
N ILE A 116 13.32 -0.85 1.38
CA ILE A 116 13.96 -0.53 2.66
C ILE A 116 15.48 -0.64 2.57
N THR A 117 16.19 0.32 3.15
CA THR A 117 17.66 0.39 3.07
C THR A 117 18.39 -0.40 4.16
N SER A 118 17.67 -0.91 5.16
CA SER A 118 18.22 -1.70 6.26
C SER A 118 17.99 -3.19 6.01
N SER A 119 19.00 -4.02 6.25
CA SER A 119 18.82 -5.46 6.43
C SER A 119 17.99 -5.69 7.69
N LEU A 120 16.69 -5.82 7.51
CA LEU A 120 15.80 -6.28 8.55
C LEU A 120 15.85 -7.80 8.57
N ASP A 121 16.07 -8.39 9.74
CA ASP A 121 15.70 -9.79 10.01
C ASP A 121 14.16 -9.92 10.17
N VAL A 122 13.40 -9.07 9.47
CA VAL A 122 11.94 -9.08 9.44
C VAL A 122 11.44 -8.92 8.02
N THR A 123 10.37 -9.63 7.75
CA THR A 123 9.62 -9.52 6.50
C THR A 123 8.36 -8.70 6.76
N LEU A 124 8.20 -7.63 5.99
CA LEU A 124 6.99 -6.81 5.99
C LEU A 124 5.93 -7.53 5.15
N ASN A 125 4.85 -7.96 5.81
CA ASN A 125 3.81 -8.77 5.17
C ASN A 125 2.60 -7.93 4.74
N SER A 126 2.27 -6.87 5.50
CA SER A 126 1.17 -5.97 5.19
C SER A 126 1.52 -4.52 5.55
N ALA A 127 1.26 -3.61 4.64
CA ALA A 127 1.25 -2.18 4.93
C ALA A 127 -0.18 -1.74 5.25
N ILE A 128 -0.34 -1.08 6.39
CA ILE A 128 -1.64 -0.83 7.03
C ILE A 128 -2.15 0.57 6.73
N ALA A 129 -1.26 1.57 6.78
CA ALA A 129 -1.65 2.97 6.60
C ALA A 129 -0.53 3.76 5.91
N VAL A 130 -0.92 4.80 5.18
CA VAL A 130 0.00 5.76 4.55
C VAL A 130 -0.52 7.18 4.74
N ASN A 131 0.35 8.10 5.20
CA ASN A 131 -0.02 9.50 5.33
C ASN A 131 0.42 10.34 4.12
N ASN A 132 0.03 11.62 4.08
CA ASN A 132 0.39 12.54 2.98
C ASN A 132 1.88 12.93 2.94
N PHE A 133 2.67 12.59 3.97
CA PHE A 133 4.13 12.70 3.94
C PHE A 133 4.79 11.44 3.35
N GLY A 134 4.01 10.46 2.90
CA GLY A 134 4.49 9.17 2.41
C GLY A 134 4.98 8.24 3.51
N GLN A 135 4.75 8.55 4.79
CA GLN A 135 5.12 7.60 5.85
C GLN A 135 4.14 6.43 5.86
N ILE A 136 4.67 5.22 6.02
CA ILE A 136 3.91 3.97 5.93
C ILE A 136 4.00 3.22 7.26
N LEU A 137 2.85 2.90 7.84
CA LEU A 137 2.75 1.96 8.95
C LEU A 137 2.66 0.54 8.41
N THR A 138 3.52 -0.37 8.84
CA THR A 138 3.49 -1.77 8.43
C THR A 138 3.39 -2.71 9.62
N ASN A 139 2.80 -3.89 9.42
CA ASN A 139 2.98 -5.02 10.33
C ASN A 139 4.04 -5.98 9.76
N SER A 140 4.83 -6.58 10.66
CA SER A 140 5.71 -7.69 10.30
C SER A 140 5.30 -8.93 11.08
N GLU A 141 5.52 -10.08 10.46
CA GLU A 141 5.55 -11.34 11.18
C GLU A 141 7.00 -11.70 11.44
N PHE A 142 7.34 -11.95 12.70
CA PHE A 142 8.61 -12.58 13.04
C PHE A 142 8.37 -14.08 13.00
N ILE A 143 9.22 -14.83 12.30
CA ILE A 143 9.25 -16.29 12.37
C ILE A 143 10.62 -16.66 12.94
N ASP A 144 10.67 -17.43 14.01
CA ASP A 144 11.94 -17.93 14.55
C ASP A 144 12.55 -19.01 13.63
N PRO A 145 13.83 -19.40 13.81
CA PRO A 145 14.47 -20.42 12.99
C PRO A 145 13.75 -21.79 12.98
N ASP A 146 12.90 -22.05 13.98
CA ASP A 146 12.11 -23.28 14.12
C ASP A 146 10.73 -23.18 13.42
N GLY A 147 10.42 -22.04 12.80
CA GLY A 147 9.17 -21.81 12.06
C GLY A 147 8.02 -21.27 12.91
N ASN A 148 8.24 -20.89 14.17
CA ASN A 148 7.18 -20.38 15.03
C ASN A 148 6.88 -18.91 14.76
N ARG A 149 5.59 -18.58 14.68
CA ARG A 149 5.10 -17.19 14.58
C ARG A 149 5.36 -16.47 15.90
N LEU A 150 6.35 -15.59 15.92
CA LEU A 150 6.64 -14.68 17.02
C LEU A 150 5.70 -13.46 16.99
N ARG A 151 5.87 -12.54 17.95
CA ARG A 151 5.01 -11.35 18.09
C ARG A 151 5.04 -10.47 16.84
N ASN A 152 3.86 -10.13 16.32
CA ASN A 152 3.73 -9.08 15.31
C ASN A 152 4.24 -7.74 15.88
N ARG A 153 5.07 -7.02 15.11
CA ARG A 153 5.46 -5.64 15.45
C ARG A 153 5.03 -4.68 14.36
N ALA A 154 4.71 -3.47 14.80
CA ALA A 154 4.50 -2.35 13.91
C ALA A 154 5.83 -1.67 13.59
N PHE A 155 5.99 -1.23 12.35
CA PHE A 155 7.11 -0.39 11.93
C PHE A 155 6.59 0.85 11.23
N LEU A 156 7.28 1.97 11.45
CA LEU A 156 7.06 3.21 10.71
C LEU A 156 8.17 3.34 9.67
N LEU A 157 7.80 3.21 8.40
CA LEU A 157 8.67 3.50 7.26
C LEU A 157 8.54 4.98 6.92
N THR A 158 9.66 5.67 6.78
CA THR A 158 9.75 7.08 6.38
C THR A 158 10.47 7.17 5.04
N PRO A 159 9.93 7.88 4.05
CA PRO A 159 10.59 8.01 2.76
C PRO A 159 11.91 8.79 2.91
N ILE A 160 12.93 8.38 2.18
CA ILE A 160 14.17 9.15 2.02
C ILE A 160 13.91 10.15 0.89
N ALA A 161 14.22 11.43 1.12
CA ALA A 161 14.22 12.41 0.04
C ALA A 161 15.15 11.91 -1.08
N SER A 162 14.65 11.82 -2.31
CA SER A 162 15.49 11.53 -3.47
C SER A 162 16.51 12.67 -3.58
N SER A 163 17.80 12.36 -3.42
CA SER A 163 18.89 13.35 -3.38
C SER A 163 19.23 13.95 -4.76
N THR A 164 18.28 14.00 -5.70
CA THR A 164 18.57 14.39 -7.09
C THR A 164 18.57 15.89 -7.33
N ASP A 165 18.50 16.71 -6.27
CA ASP A 165 18.49 18.18 -6.38
C ASP A 165 19.54 18.86 -5.48
N VAL A 166 20.66 18.17 -5.21
CA VAL A 166 21.87 18.85 -4.74
C VAL A 166 22.74 19.08 -5.98
N PRO A 167 22.82 20.31 -6.53
CA PRO A 167 23.93 20.62 -7.42
C PRO A 167 25.19 20.35 -6.60
N GLU A 168 26.05 19.45 -7.08
CA GLU A 168 27.38 19.19 -6.51
C GLU A 168 27.97 20.53 -6.01
N PRO A 169 28.05 20.76 -4.69
CA PRO A 169 28.75 21.94 -4.23
C PRO A 169 30.20 21.69 -4.60
N SER A 170 30.76 22.56 -5.43
CA SER A 170 32.20 22.61 -5.65
C SER A 170 32.87 22.81 -4.29
N LEU A 171 33.28 21.69 -3.68
CA LEU A 171 34.14 21.50 -2.50
C LEU A 171 34.25 22.67 -1.51
N SER A 172 33.70 22.47 -0.31
CA SER A 172 34.35 22.88 0.95
C SER A 172 33.66 22.23 2.16
N LEU A 173 34.42 21.37 2.84
CA LEU A 173 34.34 20.89 4.23
C LEU A 173 33.08 21.19 5.08
N SER A 174 32.65 20.13 5.78
CA SER A 174 31.85 20.09 7.01
C SER A 174 30.35 20.39 6.91
N ILE A 175 29.52 19.36 7.13
CA ILE A 175 28.42 19.38 8.10
C ILE A 175 28.03 17.91 8.38
N LEU A 176 28.40 17.48 9.59
CA LEU A 176 27.91 16.30 10.26
C LEU A 176 26.53 16.64 10.81
N ILE A 177 25.43 16.07 10.30
CA ILE A 177 24.13 16.13 10.99
C ILE A 177 23.87 14.79 11.65
N LEU A 178 24.17 14.78 12.94
CA LEU A 178 23.64 13.87 13.94
C LEU A 178 22.17 14.27 14.18
N ALA A 179 21.23 13.35 13.99
CA ALA A 179 19.90 13.48 14.57
C ALA A 179 19.42 12.12 15.07
N ALA A 180 19.85 11.79 16.29
CA ALA A 180 19.25 10.75 17.10
C ALA A 180 18.54 11.42 18.29
N ILE A 181 17.21 11.34 18.33
CA ILE A 181 16.44 11.48 19.56
C ILE A 181 15.56 10.24 19.64
N ALA A 182 15.91 9.35 20.57
CA ALA A 182 15.16 8.14 20.87
C ALA A 182 14.08 8.44 21.91
N ILE A 183 12.82 8.11 21.58
CA ILE A 183 11.73 7.90 22.55
C ILE A 183 11.06 6.56 22.19
N SER A 184 11.19 5.59 23.10
CA SER A 184 10.60 4.23 23.19
C SER A 184 10.20 3.45 21.91
N THR A 185 11.01 2.43 21.59
CA THR A 185 10.63 1.10 21.02
C THR A 185 9.69 1.01 19.79
N ASN A 186 9.85 1.86 18.77
CA ASN A 186 9.51 1.52 17.38
C ASN A 186 10.71 1.88 16.49
N ARG A 187 11.31 0.89 15.81
CA ARG A 187 12.44 1.15 14.90
C ARG A 187 11.92 1.96 13.70
N LEU A 188 12.42 3.17 13.55
CA LEU A 188 12.24 3.99 12.35
C LEU A 188 13.02 3.33 11.20
N LEU A 189 12.39 3.15 10.04
CA LEU A 189 13.03 2.58 8.86
C LEU A 189 12.89 3.53 7.68
N LEU A 190 13.89 3.51 6.80
CA LEU A 190 13.97 4.41 5.65
C LEU A 190 13.75 3.64 4.34
N TYR A 191 13.04 4.23 3.37
CA TYR A 191 12.80 3.60 2.06
C TYR A 191 12.87 4.57 0.87
N LYS A 192 13.18 4.06 -0.33
CA LYS A 192 13.34 4.81 -1.59
C LYS A 192 12.08 4.86 -2.47
#